data_AF-A0A345DNU9-F1
#
_entry.id   AF-A0A345DNU9-F1
#
_cell.length_a   1.000
_cell.length_b   1.000
_cell.length_c   1.000
_cell.angle_alpha   90.00
_cell.angle_beta   90.00
_cell.angle_gamma   90.00
#
_symmetry.space_group_name_H-M   'P 1'
#
loop_
_entity.id
_entity.type
_entity.pdbx_description
1 polymer ?
#
loop_
_entity_poly.entity_id
_entity_poly.type
_entity_poly.pdbx_seq_one_letter_code
_entity_poly.pdbx_strand_id
1 'polypeptide(L)' 'MGVLATNRTIALKPEILLMDEPTSALDPIATAKVEELILDLKKNFTIIIVTNSLQQALRISDYTAFFWMGQLI' A
#
# COMPACT_ATOMS: atom_id res chain seq x y z
N MET A 1 -10.91 -2.63 12.44
CA MET A 1 -10.64 -2.10 11.09
C MET A 1 -9.23 -2.53 10.71
N GLY A 2 -9.11 -3.68 10.06
CA GLY A 2 -7.83 -4.31 9.80
C GLY A 2 -8.06 -5.44 8.83
N VAL A 3 -7.87 -5.15 7.56
CA VAL A 3 -7.89 -6.19 6.53
C VAL A 3 -6.49 -6.25 5.99
N LEU A 4 -5.71 -7.18 6.51
CA LEU A 4 -4.43 -7.58 5.93
C LEU A 4 -4.71 -8.08 4.52
N ALA A 5 -3.94 -7.60 3.54
CA ALA A 5 -4.03 -7.99 2.13
C ALA A 5 -3.59 -9.46 1.96
N THR A 6 -4.44 -10.39 2.39
CA THR A 6 -4.35 -11.80 2.03
C THR A 6 -5.14 -12.03 0.75
N ASN A 7 -4.73 -13.01 -0.07
CA ASN A 7 -5.41 -13.34 -1.34
C ASN A 7 -6.94 -13.59 -1.17
N ARG A 8 -7.36 -14.01 0.02
CA ARG A 8 -8.77 -14.19 0.40
C ARG A 8 -9.55 -12.87 0.48
N THR A 9 -8.90 -11.79 0.88
CA THR A 9 -9.49 -10.45 0.91
C THR A 9 -9.82 -9.95 -0.49
N ILE A 10 -8.89 -10.12 -1.45
CA ILE A 10 -9.05 -9.63 -2.82
C ILE A 10 -10.24 -10.32 -3.51
N ALA A 11 -10.46 -11.62 -3.23
CA ALA A 11 -11.57 -12.39 -3.75
C ALA A 11 -12.95 -11.84 -3.33
N LEU A 12 -13.04 -11.10 -2.23
CA LEU A 12 -14.27 -10.48 -1.73
C LEU A 12 -14.57 -9.11 -2.36
N LYS A 13 -13.71 -8.64 -3.27
CA LYS A 13 -13.81 -7.32 -3.94
C LYS A 13 -14.14 -6.19 -2.94
N PRO A 14 -13.28 -5.96 -1.94
CA PRO A 14 -13.53 -4.92 -0.94
C PRO A 14 -13.52 -3.54 -1.61
N GLU A 15 -14.28 -2.59 -1.07
CA GLU A 15 -14.21 -1.20 -1.55
C GLU A 15 -12.86 -0.54 -1.22
N ILE A 16 -12.24 -0.96 -0.11
CA ILE A 16 -10.97 -0.43 0.41
C ILE A 16 -10.02 -1.56 0.79
N LEU A 17 -8.77 -1.47 0.32
CA LEU A 17 -7.65 -2.32 0.71
C LEU A 17 -6.71 -1.52 1.63
N LEU A 18 -6.43 -2.06 2.82
CA LEU A 18 -5.42 -1.51 3.72
C LEU A 18 -4.17 -2.39 3.61
N MET A 19 -3.01 -1.78 3.38
CA MET A 19 -1.72 -2.46 3.34
C MET A 19 -0.79 -1.83 4.36
N ASP A 20 -0.32 -2.63 5.31
CA ASP A 20 0.65 -2.21 6.32
C ASP A 20 2.02 -2.77 5.91
N GLU A 21 2.95 -1.89 5.56
CA GLU A 21 4.33 -2.22 5.19
C GLU A 21 4.48 -3.30 4.09
N PRO A 22 3.84 -3.14 2.92
CA PRO A 22 3.66 -4.22 1.93
C PRO A 22 4.95 -4.76 1.31
N THR A 23 6.06 -4.03 1.42
CA THR A 23 7.36 -4.42 0.87
C THR A 23 8.46 -4.48 1.92
N SER A 24 8.09 -4.45 3.21
CA SER A 24 9.06 -4.60 4.29
C SER A 24 9.75 -5.97 4.16
N ALA A 25 11.08 -5.97 4.31
CA ALA A 25 11.95 -7.15 4.16
C ALA A 25 12.04 -7.79 2.75
N LEU A 26 11.50 -7.15 1.71
CA LEU A 26 11.71 -7.59 0.32
C LEU A 26 13.01 -7.02 -0.25
N ASP A 27 13.64 -7.79 -1.15
CA ASP A 27 14.73 -7.28 -1.97
C ASP A 27 14.21 -6.26 -3.01
N PRO A 28 15.08 -5.43 -3.63
CA PRO A 28 14.65 -4.40 -4.57
C PRO A 28 13.85 -4.93 -5.78
N ILE A 29 14.14 -6.16 -6.24
CA ILE A 29 13.46 -6.76 -7.40
C ILE A 29 12.05 -7.20 -6.99
N ALA A 30 11.91 -7.86 -5.84
CA ALA A 30 10.62 -8.23 -5.30
C ALA A 30 9.76 -7.00 -4.95
N THR A 31 10.38 -5.96 -4.39
CA THR A 31 9.71 -4.67 -4.11
C THR A 31 9.08 -4.09 -5.36
N ALA A 32 9.83 -4.01 -6.47
CA ALA A 32 9.32 -3.48 -7.73
C ALA A 32 8.10 -4.26 -8.26
N LYS A 33 8.11 -5.59 -8.15
CA LYS A 33 6.98 -6.43 -8.55
C LYS A 33 5.73 -6.19 -7.70
N VAL A 34 5.89 -6.03 -6.39
CA VAL A 34 4.77 -5.72 -5.50
C VAL A 34 4.23 -4.32 -5.78
N GLU A 35 5.10 -3.34 -6.02
CA GLU A 35 4.70 -1.99 -6.41
C GLU A 35 3.91 -1.99 -7.73
N GLU A 36 4.35 -2.75 -8.74
CA GLU A 36 3.63 -2.93 -10.01
C GLU A 36 2.23 -3.54 -9.79
N LEU A 37 2.14 -4.58 -8.94
CA LEU A 37 0.85 -5.19 -8.59
C LEU A 37 -0.08 -4.20 -7.90
N ILE A 38 0.43 -3.39 -6.97
CA ILE A 38 -0.35 -2.36 -6.28
C ILE A 38 -0.87 -1.30 -7.27
N LEU A 39 -0.02 -0.89 -8.23
CA LEU A 39 -0.38 0.06 -9.29
C LEU A 39 -1.46 -0.48 -10.24
N ASP A 40 -1.51 -1.80 -10.44
CA ASP A 40 -2.60 -2.42 -11.18
C ASP A 40 -3.87 -2.56 -10.34
N LEU A 41 -3.75 -2.90 -9.06
CA LEU A 41 -4.89 -3.05 -8.15
C LEU A 41 -5.60 -1.71 -7.89
N LYS A 42 -4.87 -0.59 -7.77
CA LYS A 42 -5.47 0.74 -7.53
C LYS A 42 -6.41 1.20 -8.65
N LYS A 43 -6.35 0.58 -9.84
CA LYS A 43 -7.30 0.85 -10.93
C LYS A 43 -8.72 0.39 -10.60
N ASN A 44 -8.85 -0.60 -9.72
CA ASN A 44 -10.13 -1.23 -9.38
C ASN A 44 -10.51 -1.09 -7.90
N PHE A 45 -9.57 -0.68 -7.05
CA PHE A 45 -9.74 -0.62 -5.60
C PHE A 45 -9.20 0.68 -5.03
N THR A 46 -9.82 1.18 -3.96
CA THR A 46 -9.19 2.22 -3.15
C THR A 46 -8.15 1.57 -2.25
N ILE A 47 -6.90 2.04 -2.29
CA ILE A 47 -5.80 1.45 -1.50
C ILE A 47 -5.25 2.49 -0.53
N ILE A 48 -5.16 2.12 0.74
CA ILE A 48 -4.48 2.88 1.79
C ILE A 48 -3.23 2.11 2.19
N ILE A 49 -2.06 2.73 2.04
CA ILE A 49 -0.77 2.11 2.34
C ILE A 49 -0.13 2.84 3.51
N VAL A 50 0.30 2.09 4.51
CA VAL A 50 1.16 2.56 5.59
C VAL A 50 2.58 2.07 5.29
N THR A 51 3.53 3.00 5.20
CA THR A 51 4.93 2.68 4.92
C THR A 51 5.84 3.69 5.59
N ASN A 52 6.98 3.22 6.09
CA ASN A 52 8.09 4.05 6.56
C ASN A 52 9.03 4.47 5.41
N SER A 53 8.79 3.99 4.18
CA SER A 53 9.58 4.36 3.00
C SER A 53 8.94 5.51 2.22
N LEU A 54 9.46 6.71 2.40
CA LEU A 54 9.04 7.89 1.63
C LEU A 54 9.22 7.70 0.11
N GLN A 55 10.29 7.00 -0.29
CA GLN A 55 10.58 6.74 -1.69
C GLN A 55 9.52 5.84 -2.33
N GLN A 56 9.04 4.84 -1.59
CA GLN A 56 7.93 4.01 -2.05
C GLN A 56 6.65 4.83 -2.13
N ALA A 57 6.30 5.57 -1.07
CA ALA A 57 5.08 6.38 -1.03
C ALA A 57 5.01 7.34 -2.24
N LEU A 58 6.12 7.99 -2.58
CA LEU A 58 6.19 8.88 -3.75
C LEU A 58 6.04 8.15 -5.10
N ARG A 59 6.40 6.87 -5.20
CA ARG A 59 6.31 6.11 -6.45
C ARG A 59 4.92 5.57 -6.73
N ILE A 60 4.20 5.11 -5.70
CA ILE A 60 2.97 4.33 -5.89
C ILE A 60 1.68 5.06 -5.46
N SER A 61 1.78 6.10 -4.63
CA SER A 61 0.62 6.81 -4.10
C SER A 61 0.20 7.97 -5.00
N ASP A 62 -1.13 8.16 -5.16
CA ASP A 62 -1.68 9.39 -5.75
C ASP A 62 -1.63 10.57 -4.76
N TYR A 63 -1.83 10.25 -3.48
CA TYR A 63 -1.78 11.19 -2.38
C TYR A 63 -0.89 10.63 -1.29
N THR A 64 0.00 11.47 -0.78
CA THR A 64 0.89 11.13 0.33
C THR A 64 0.57 12.07 1.48
N ALA A 65 0.38 11.49 2.66
CA ALA A 65 0.19 12.23 3.89
C ALA A 65 1.24 11.76 4.91
N PHE A 66 1.79 12.68 5.69
CA PHE A 66 2.87 12.36 6.63
C PHE A 66 2.39 12.52 8.07
N PHE A 67 2.60 11.48 8.89
CA PHE A 67 2.35 11.57 10.32
C PHE A 67 3.60 12.05 11.05
N TRP A 68 3.54 13.28 11.56
CA TRP A 68 4.59 13.89 12.37
C TRP A 68 4.09 14.17 13.78
N MET A 69 4.68 13.52 14.79
CA MET A 69 4.32 13.70 16.20
C MET A 69 2.80 13.61 16.49
N GLY A 70 2.12 12.68 15.81
CA GLY A 70 0.68 12.46 15.97
C GLY A 70 -0.22 13.43 15.18
N GLN A 71 0.37 14.30 14.36
CA GLN A 71 -0.35 15.19 13.45
C GLN A 71 -0.15 14.74 12.00
N LEU A 72 -1.24 14.78 11.21
CA LEU A 72 -1.19 14.55 9.77
C LEU A 72 -0.87 15.87 9.07
N ILE A 73 0.18 15.87 8.24
CA ILE A 73 0.65 17.01 7.44
C ILE A 73 0.52 16.68 5.96
#